data_AF-C6RAV5-F1
#
_entry.id   AF-C6RAV5-F1
#
_cell.length_a   1.000
_cell.length_b   1.000
_cell.length_c   1.000
_cell.angle_alpha   90.00
_cell.angle_beta   90.00
_cell.angle_gamma   90.00
#
_symmetry.space_group_name_H-M   'P 1'
#
loop_
_entity.id
_entity.type
_entity.pdbx_description
1 polymer ?
#
loop_
_entity_poly.entity_id
_entity_poly.type
_entity_poly.pdbx_seq_one_letter_code
_entity_poly.pdbx_strand_id
1 'polypeptide(L)'
;MPASIFVFADLHLGRPGAPGLDWALQELEVAANSGATACVCLGDIIDRNAEASEFVPQARAVMAHAATLFGEVHFISGNHDTHHNLDFPPEVTVHGTQVHSFRIGNTTVLTAAVATDPDPRRLQLPPRPSDGPVLGLLHSSVTGEFSKGTCLPLSVAELQASEADAWILGHVHTPHTLADAPFIGWVGMGHGLLFHPDTCHVTRLPS
;
A
#
# COMPACT_ATOMS: atom_id res chain seq x y z
N MET A 1 6.34 -21.70 -6.28
CA MET A 1 6.95 -20.74 -5.33
C MET A 1 5.93 -20.46 -4.24
N PRO A 2 6.33 -20.20 -3.00
CA PRO A 2 5.38 -19.77 -1.98
C PRO A 2 4.72 -18.45 -2.42
N ALA A 3 3.42 -18.33 -2.14
CA ALA A 3 2.59 -17.23 -2.60
C ALA A 3 2.93 -15.93 -1.86
N SER A 4 3.50 -14.95 -2.56
CA SER A 4 3.80 -13.63 -2.00
C SER A 4 2.65 -12.64 -2.16
N ILE A 5 2.65 -11.60 -1.33
CA ILE A 5 1.72 -10.47 -1.42
C ILE A 5 2.47 -9.30 -2.06
N PHE A 6 1.97 -8.83 -3.21
CA PHE A 6 2.50 -7.66 -3.90
C PHE A 6 1.90 -6.38 -3.35
N VAL A 7 2.73 -5.37 -3.09
CA VAL A 7 2.33 -4.05 -2.59
C VAL A 7 2.98 -2.97 -3.43
N PHE A 8 2.17 -2.06 -3.96
CA PHE A 8 2.63 -0.82 -4.61
C PHE A 8 1.91 0.40 -4.00
N ALA A 9 2.50 1.58 -4.13
CA ALA A 9 1.95 2.83 -3.61
C ALA A 9 2.44 4.02 -4.45
N ASP A 10 1.88 5.21 -4.19
CA ASP A 10 2.41 6.48 -4.68
C ASP A 10 2.52 6.55 -6.21
N LEU A 11 1.54 5.97 -6.93
CA LEU A 11 1.51 5.96 -8.40
C LEU A 11 1.25 7.35 -8.98
N HIS A 12 0.42 8.16 -8.30
CA HIS A 12 0.09 9.53 -8.66
C HIS A 12 -0.24 9.74 -10.15
N LEU A 13 -1.20 8.97 -10.69
CA LEU A 13 -1.72 9.23 -12.03
C LEU A 13 -2.12 10.71 -12.17
N GLY A 14 -1.68 11.34 -13.26
CA GLY A 14 -1.90 12.77 -13.53
C GLY A 14 -0.82 13.71 -12.98
N ARG A 15 0.16 13.23 -12.21
CA ARG A 15 1.31 14.03 -11.76
C ARG A 15 2.47 13.99 -12.77
N PRO A 16 3.03 15.15 -13.17
CA PRO A 16 4.23 15.18 -13.99
C PRO A 16 5.41 14.45 -13.34
N GLY A 17 6.05 13.55 -14.09
CA GLY A 17 7.19 12.74 -13.63
C GLY A 17 6.83 11.56 -12.73
N ALA A 18 5.54 11.28 -12.53
CA ALA A 18 5.09 10.03 -11.93
C ALA A 18 5.19 8.85 -12.93
N PRO A 19 5.18 7.60 -12.46
CA PRO A 19 5.42 6.43 -13.31
C PRO A 19 4.38 6.24 -14.43
N GLY A 20 3.13 6.60 -14.17
CA GLY A 20 2.03 6.55 -15.14
C GLY A 20 1.40 5.16 -15.30
N LEU A 21 0.37 5.10 -16.14
CA LEU A 21 -0.46 3.89 -16.34
C LEU A 21 0.36 2.71 -16.87
N ASP A 22 1.17 2.92 -17.91
CA ASP A 22 1.91 1.83 -18.55
C ASP A 22 2.88 1.14 -17.58
N TRP A 23 3.56 1.93 -16.74
CA TRP A 23 4.39 1.39 -15.67
C TRP A 23 3.57 0.54 -14.69
N ALA A 24 2.41 1.04 -14.25
CA ALA A 24 1.58 0.32 -13.30
C ALA A 24 1.10 -1.03 -13.86
N LEU A 25 0.68 -1.06 -15.12
CA LEU A 25 0.27 -2.31 -15.78
C LEU A 25 1.44 -3.30 -15.91
N GLN A 26 2.62 -2.80 -16.29
CA GLN A 26 3.82 -3.64 -16.40
C GLN A 26 4.27 -4.18 -15.04
N GLU A 27 4.25 -3.36 -13.99
CA GLU A 27 4.66 -3.77 -12.64
C GLU A 27 3.74 -4.86 -12.08
N LEU A 28 2.43 -4.78 -12.34
CA LEU A 28 1.47 -5.83 -11.98
C LEU A 28 1.81 -7.17 -12.66
N GLU A 29 2.16 -7.14 -13.94
CA GLU A 29 2.59 -8.33 -14.69
C GLU A 29 3.90 -8.89 -14.13
N VAL A 30 4.88 -8.05 -13.81
CA VAL A 30 6.15 -8.47 -13.19
C VAL A 30 5.91 -9.14 -11.84
N ALA A 31 5.04 -8.56 -11.01
CA ALA A 31 4.67 -9.13 -9.72
C ALA A 31 3.98 -10.49 -9.85
N ALA A 32 3.00 -10.62 -10.75
CA ALA A 32 2.30 -11.87 -11.02
C ALA A 32 3.27 -12.96 -11.53
N ASN A 33 4.15 -12.62 -12.46
CA ASN A 33 5.18 -13.53 -12.99
C ASN A 33 6.23 -13.92 -11.94
N SER A 34 6.42 -13.09 -10.91
CA SER A 34 7.27 -13.40 -9.75
C SER A 34 6.62 -14.35 -8.75
N GLY A 35 5.35 -14.73 -8.96
CA GLY A 35 4.60 -15.67 -8.12
C GLY A 35 3.75 -15.02 -7.04
N ALA A 36 3.54 -13.71 -7.08
CA ALA A 36 2.57 -13.06 -6.20
C ALA A 36 1.15 -13.48 -6.55
N THR A 37 0.34 -13.80 -5.54
CA THR A 37 -1.05 -14.24 -5.74
C THR A 37 -2.07 -13.22 -5.26
N ALA A 38 -1.62 -12.20 -4.54
CA ALA A 38 -2.43 -11.09 -4.05
C ALA A 38 -1.75 -9.76 -4.32
N CYS A 39 -2.54 -8.71 -4.50
CA CYS A 39 -2.07 -7.36 -4.79
C CYS A 39 -2.74 -6.34 -3.87
N VAL A 40 -1.96 -5.41 -3.32
CA VAL A 40 -2.44 -4.30 -2.51
C VAL A 40 -1.92 -2.98 -3.09
N CYS A 41 -2.85 -2.11 -3.48
CA CYS A 41 -2.55 -0.70 -3.74
C CYS A 41 -2.65 0.06 -2.41
N LEU A 42 -1.50 0.55 -1.91
CA LEU A 42 -1.36 1.26 -0.65
C LEU A 42 -1.35 2.78 -0.86
N GLY A 43 -2.37 3.24 -1.55
CA GLY A 43 -2.74 4.66 -1.63
C GLY A 43 -1.95 5.48 -2.64
N ASP A 44 -2.47 6.68 -2.85
CA ASP A 44 -2.02 7.68 -3.83
C ASP A 44 -1.92 7.08 -5.24
N ILE A 45 -2.98 6.37 -5.65
CA ILE A 45 -3.09 5.85 -7.03
C ILE A 45 -3.24 7.00 -8.04
N ILE A 46 -3.87 8.10 -7.61
CA ILE A 46 -4.14 9.31 -8.39
C ILE A 46 -3.61 10.54 -7.66
N ASP A 47 -3.08 11.54 -8.38
CA ASP A 47 -2.68 12.80 -7.76
C ASP A 47 -3.88 13.68 -7.42
N ARG A 48 -3.85 14.39 -6.30
CA ARG A 48 -4.93 15.29 -5.87
C ARG A 48 -5.30 16.37 -6.90
N ASN A 49 -4.36 16.79 -7.74
CA ASN A 49 -4.57 17.81 -8.77
C ASN A 49 -4.86 17.21 -10.16
N ALA A 50 -4.93 15.89 -10.28
CA ALA A 50 -5.23 15.23 -11.54
C ALA A 50 -6.63 15.60 -12.05
N GLU A 51 -6.79 15.70 -13.36
CA GLU A 51 -8.10 15.88 -13.97
C GLU A 51 -8.90 14.58 -13.81
N ALA A 52 -10.00 14.64 -13.05
CA ALA A 52 -10.72 13.45 -12.63
C ALA A 52 -11.33 12.68 -13.82
N SER A 53 -11.81 13.37 -14.86
CA SER A 53 -12.43 12.71 -16.02
C SER A 53 -11.42 11.90 -16.84
N GLU A 54 -10.14 12.26 -16.80
CA GLU A 54 -9.05 11.56 -17.47
C GLU A 54 -8.43 10.46 -16.60
N PHE A 55 -8.16 10.72 -15.31
CA PHE A 55 -7.33 9.85 -14.49
C PHE A 55 -8.09 8.90 -13.56
N VAL A 56 -9.35 9.19 -13.19
CA VAL A 56 -10.17 8.20 -12.45
C VAL A 56 -10.39 6.93 -13.28
N PRO A 57 -10.71 7.00 -14.60
CA PRO A 57 -10.79 5.80 -15.43
C PRO A 57 -9.47 5.02 -15.50
N GLN A 58 -8.32 5.69 -15.45
CA GLN A 58 -7.01 5.03 -15.45
C GLN A 58 -6.73 4.34 -14.12
N ALA A 59 -7.02 4.98 -12.98
CA ALA A 59 -6.92 4.35 -11.67
C ALA A 59 -7.80 3.08 -11.61
N ARG A 60 -9.03 3.17 -12.14
CA ARG A 60 -9.92 2.02 -12.30
C ARG A 60 -9.32 0.93 -13.19
N ALA A 61 -8.67 1.29 -14.30
CA ALA A 61 -8.03 0.35 -15.22
C ALA A 61 -6.86 -0.40 -14.56
N VAL A 62 -6.03 0.27 -13.76
CA VAL A 62 -4.96 -0.38 -12.97
C VAL A 62 -5.54 -1.46 -12.06
N MET A 63 -6.56 -1.11 -11.26
CA MET A 63 -7.15 -2.05 -10.31
C MET A 63 -7.95 -3.17 -11.01
N ALA A 64 -8.58 -2.87 -12.16
CA ALA A 64 -9.24 -3.89 -12.98
C ALA A 64 -8.24 -4.89 -13.56
N HIS A 65 -7.08 -4.42 -14.04
CA HIS A 65 -6.04 -5.31 -14.54
C HIS A 65 -5.44 -6.16 -13.41
N ALA A 66 -5.20 -5.57 -12.24
CA ALA A 66 -4.80 -6.34 -11.06
C ALA A 66 -5.79 -7.49 -10.76
N ALA A 67 -7.10 -7.23 -10.85
CA ALA A 67 -8.13 -8.25 -10.62
C ALA A 67 -8.12 -9.39 -11.67
N THR A 68 -7.47 -9.21 -12.83
CA THR A 68 -7.26 -10.30 -13.80
C THR A 68 -6.04 -11.17 -13.50
N LEU A 69 -5.10 -10.67 -12.69
CA LEU A 69 -3.80 -11.30 -12.43
C LEU A 69 -3.73 -11.96 -11.07
N PHE A 70 -4.39 -11.38 -10.06
CA PHE A 70 -4.30 -11.80 -8.67
C PHE A 70 -5.62 -12.38 -8.16
N GLY A 71 -5.55 -13.36 -7.25
CA GLY A 71 -6.73 -13.96 -6.64
C GLY A 71 -7.40 -13.06 -5.60
N GLU A 72 -6.64 -12.13 -5.00
CA GLU A 72 -7.13 -11.15 -4.04
C GLU A 72 -6.53 -9.77 -4.38
N VAL A 73 -7.37 -8.74 -4.49
CA VAL A 73 -6.94 -7.37 -4.80
C VAL A 73 -7.54 -6.40 -3.81
N HIS A 74 -6.69 -5.57 -3.20
CA HIS A 74 -7.05 -4.66 -2.14
C HIS A 74 -6.64 -3.23 -2.48
N PHE A 75 -7.47 -2.28 -2.10
CA PHE A 75 -7.18 -0.85 -2.16
C PHE A 75 -7.32 -0.22 -0.79
N ILE A 76 -6.25 0.46 -0.35
CA ILE A 76 -6.20 1.23 0.90
C ILE A 76 -5.82 2.66 0.50
N SER A 77 -6.75 3.62 0.64
CA SER A 77 -6.53 4.98 0.13
C SER A 77 -5.40 5.72 0.83
N GLY A 78 -4.66 6.50 0.05
CA GLY A 78 -3.73 7.53 0.50
C GLY A 78 -4.41 8.89 0.61
N ASN A 79 -3.65 9.94 0.94
CA ASN A 79 -4.23 11.27 1.13
C ASN A 79 -4.67 11.90 -0.20
N HIS A 80 -3.94 11.71 -1.30
CA HIS A 80 -4.30 12.31 -2.60
C HIS A 80 -5.59 11.70 -3.17
N ASP A 81 -5.82 10.41 -2.91
CA ASP A 81 -7.03 9.70 -3.36
C ASP A 81 -8.31 10.33 -2.80
N THR A 82 -8.25 10.97 -1.63
CA THR A 82 -9.42 11.58 -0.95
C THR A 82 -10.00 12.79 -1.68
N HIS A 83 -9.28 13.33 -2.67
CA HIS A 83 -9.77 14.42 -3.53
C HIS A 83 -10.62 13.91 -4.70
N HIS A 84 -10.75 12.59 -4.86
CA HIS A 84 -11.41 11.96 -6.00
C HIS A 84 -12.48 10.97 -5.55
N ASN A 85 -13.56 10.88 -6.35
CA ASN A 85 -14.55 9.82 -6.19
C ASN A 85 -14.08 8.59 -6.97
N LEU A 86 -13.31 7.72 -6.32
CA LEU A 86 -12.82 6.48 -6.91
C LEU A 86 -13.82 5.34 -6.74
N ASP A 87 -14.09 4.64 -7.84
CA ASP A 87 -14.84 3.38 -7.82
C ASP A 87 -14.05 2.29 -8.55
N PHE A 88 -14.04 1.09 -7.97
CA PHE A 88 -13.30 -0.04 -8.52
C PHE A 88 -14.26 -1.20 -8.87
N PRO A 89 -13.82 -2.16 -9.70
CA PRO A 89 -14.58 -3.38 -9.94
C PRO A 89 -14.90 -4.11 -8.63
N PRO A 90 -16.00 -4.88 -8.57
CA PRO A 90 -16.45 -5.56 -7.35
C PRO A 90 -15.44 -6.60 -6.80
N GLU A 91 -14.49 -7.05 -7.63
CA GLU A 91 -13.39 -7.93 -7.26
C GLU A 91 -12.34 -7.24 -6.36
N VAL A 92 -12.33 -5.89 -6.34
CA VAL A 92 -11.39 -5.09 -5.55
C VAL A 92 -12.00 -4.77 -4.18
N THR A 93 -11.36 -5.24 -3.12
CA THR A 93 -11.76 -4.90 -1.75
C THR A 93 -11.23 -3.52 -1.38
N VAL A 94 -12.13 -2.57 -1.16
CA VAL A 94 -11.79 -1.21 -0.70
C VAL A 94 -11.87 -1.15 0.82
N HIS A 95 -10.77 -0.78 1.47
CA HIS A 95 -10.66 -0.76 2.92
C HIS A 95 -11.08 0.59 3.54
N GLY A 96 -11.69 0.52 4.72
CA GLY A 96 -12.18 1.67 5.45
C GLY A 96 -11.11 2.37 6.31
N THR A 97 -11.47 3.53 6.85
CA THR A 97 -10.57 4.42 7.59
C THR A 97 -10.32 4.01 9.04
N GLN A 98 -11.08 3.06 9.58
CA GLN A 98 -10.87 2.53 10.93
C GLN A 98 -9.79 1.47 10.92
N VAL A 99 -8.99 1.42 11.99
CA VAL A 99 -8.02 0.35 12.20
C VAL A 99 -8.76 -0.98 12.25
N HIS A 100 -8.38 -1.91 11.39
CA HIS A 100 -8.94 -3.25 11.35
C HIS A 100 -7.93 -4.25 10.81
N SER A 101 -8.24 -5.53 10.98
CA SER A 101 -7.48 -6.63 10.39
C SER A 101 -8.31 -7.41 9.38
N PHE A 102 -7.66 -7.91 8.33
CA PHE A 102 -8.25 -8.87 7.40
C PHE A 102 -7.23 -9.95 7.04
N ARG A 103 -7.61 -10.88 6.16
CA ARG A 103 -6.79 -12.04 5.78
C ARG A 103 -6.48 -12.00 4.29
N ILE A 104 -5.23 -12.29 3.95
CA ILE A 104 -4.79 -12.66 2.61
C ILE A 104 -4.09 -14.01 2.76
N GLY A 105 -4.71 -15.08 2.27
CA GLY A 105 -4.26 -16.46 2.54
C GLY A 105 -3.99 -16.72 4.03
N ASN A 106 -2.74 -17.07 4.37
CA ASN A 106 -2.32 -17.35 5.75
C ASN A 106 -1.84 -16.09 6.54
N THR A 107 -1.82 -14.90 5.93
CA THR A 107 -1.32 -13.66 6.54
C THR A 107 -2.46 -12.82 7.10
N THR A 108 -2.27 -12.29 8.31
CA THR A 108 -3.16 -11.28 8.89
C THR A 108 -2.62 -9.91 8.51
N VAL A 109 -3.44 -9.10 7.84
CA VAL A 109 -3.07 -7.74 7.46
C VAL A 109 -3.72 -6.75 8.42
N LEU A 110 -2.93 -5.87 9.03
CA LEU A 110 -3.38 -4.76 9.88
C LEU A 110 -3.29 -3.45 9.10
N THR A 111 -4.40 -2.72 8.99
CA THR A 111 -4.45 -1.50 8.17
C THR A 111 -5.50 -0.48 8.63
N ALA A 112 -5.39 0.74 8.11
CA ALA A 112 -6.40 1.77 8.10
C ALA A 112 -6.19 2.66 6.86
N ALA A 113 -7.28 2.98 6.16
CA ALA A 113 -7.23 3.92 5.04
C ALA A 113 -7.15 5.38 5.51
N VAL A 114 -6.56 6.24 4.68
CA VAL A 114 -6.48 7.69 4.92
C VAL A 114 -7.86 8.32 4.69
N ALA A 115 -8.25 9.26 5.56
CA ALA A 115 -9.59 9.87 5.54
C ALA A 115 -9.62 11.27 4.90
N THR A 116 -8.50 11.98 4.85
CA THR A 116 -8.43 13.36 4.35
C THR A 116 -6.97 13.76 4.02
N ASP A 117 -6.76 14.92 3.38
CA ASP A 117 -5.45 15.50 3.08
C ASP A 117 -5.34 16.92 3.66
N PRO A 118 -4.57 17.15 4.74
CA PRO A 118 -3.78 16.19 5.52
C PRO A 118 -4.61 15.36 6.51
N ASP A 119 -4.14 14.16 6.87
CA ASP A 119 -4.78 13.30 7.89
C ASP A 119 -3.96 13.29 9.20
N PRO A 120 -4.37 14.04 10.24
CA PRO A 120 -3.64 14.12 11.50
C PRO A 120 -3.99 13.01 12.49
N ARG A 121 -4.85 12.04 12.13
CA ARG A 121 -5.34 11.03 13.08
C ARG A 121 -4.18 10.20 13.64
N ARG A 122 -4.16 10.06 14.96
CA ARG A 122 -3.29 9.13 15.68
C ARG A 122 -4.01 7.81 15.81
N LEU A 123 -3.53 6.80 15.07
CA LEU A 123 -4.14 5.47 15.11
C LEU A 123 -3.76 4.77 16.42
N GLN A 124 -4.70 4.02 16.97
CA GLN A 124 -4.42 3.07 18.04
C GLN A 124 -4.24 1.69 17.42
N LEU A 125 -2.99 1.26 17.29
CA LEU A 125 -2.68 -0.05 16.75
C LEU A 125 -2.89 -1.11 17.84
N PRO A 126 -3.65 -2.18 17.57
CA PRO A 126 -3.79 -3.27 18.51
C PRO A 126 -2.46 -4.02 18.68
N PRO A 127 -2.28 -4.77 19.80
CA PRO A 127 -1.22 -5.76 19.89
C PRO A 127 -1.39 -6.86 18.84
N ARG A 128 -0.39 -7.75 18.73
CA ARG A 128 -0.36 -8.82 17.71
C ARG A 128 -1.70 -9.55 17.61
N PRO A 129 -2.37 -9.53 16.44
CA PRO A 129 -3.72 -10.07 16.29
C PRO A 129 -3.79 -11.58 16.06
N SER A 130 -2.65 -12.24 15.77
CA SER A 130 -2.62 -13.68 15.46
C SER A 130 -1.24 -14.31 15.66
N ASP A 131 -1.20 -15.62 15.85
CA ASP A 131 0.05 -16.41 15.93
C ASP A 131 0.72 -16.66 14.56
N GLY A 132 -0.01 -16.48 13.45
CA GLY A 132 0.54 -16.56 12.08
C GLY A 132 1.20 -15.27 11.61
N PRO A 133 1.69 -15.19 10.35
CA PRO A 133 2.32 -13.99 9.79
C PRO A 133 1.40 -12.76 9.90
N VAL A 134 1.97 -11.64 10.36
CA VAL A 134 1.28 -10.35 10.51
C VAL A 134 1.98 -9.30 9.68
N LEU A 135 1.26 -8.73 8.71
CA LEU A 135 1.74 -7.64 7.85
C LEU A 135 0.96 -6.35 8.17
N GLY A 136 1.66 -5.30 8.54
CA GLY A 136 1.08 -3.98 8.67
C GLY A 136 1.19 -3.18 7.38
N LEU A 137 0.09 -2.57 6.92
CA LEU A 137 0.02 -1.74 5.72
C LEU A 137 -0.60 -0.39 6.03
N LEU A 138 0.15 0.71 5.88
CA LEU A 138 -0.37 2.06 6.08
C LEU A 138 0.20 3.05 5.08
N HIS A 139 -0.62 3.98 4.62
CA HIS A 139 -0.16 5.16 3.91
C HIS A 139 0.12 6.24 4.96
N SER A 140 1.39 6.44 5.34
CA SER A 140 1.74 7.18 6.56
C SER A 140 3.03 7.97 6.44
N SER A 141 3.04 9.17 7.03
CA SER A 141 4.20 10.01 7.22
C SER A 141 5.09 9.58 8.39
N VAL A 142 4.65 8.63 9.23
CA VAL A 142 5.32 8.25 10.49
C VAL A 142 5.63 9.52 11.30
N THR A 143 6.90 9.79 11.63
CA THR A 143 7.34 10.96 12.40
C THR A 143 7.43 12.24 11.57
N GLY A 144 7.24 12.14 10.25
CA GLY A 144 7.28 13.25 9.30
C GLY A 144 8.67 13.61 8.79
N GLU A 145 9.73 12.89 9.20
CA GLU A 145 11.13 13.18 8.82
C GLU A 145 11.33 13.20 7.28
N PHE A 146 10.65 12.30 6.57
CA PHE A 146 10.75 12.17 5.11
C PHE A 146 9.51 12.63 4.34
N SER A 147 8.56 13.31 5.01
CA SER A 147 7.33 13.79 4.37
C SER A 147 7.22 15.32 4.40
N LYS A 148 6.52 15.86 3.41
CA LYS A 148 6.12 17.28 3.35
C LYS A 148 4.75 17.54 3.98
N GLY A 149 3.98 16.50 4.30
CA GLY A 149 2.62 16.60 4.82
C GLY A 149 2.34 15.55 5.89
N THR A 150 1.47 15.88 6.84
CA THR A 150 1.04 14.93 7.86
C THR A 150 0.04 13.95 7.25
N CYS A 151 0.31 12.65 7.39
CA CYS A 151 -0.60 11.60 7.00
C CYS A 151 -0.50 10.44 7.99
N LEU A 152 -1.56 10.17 8.75
CA LEU A 152 -1.63 9.09 9.75
C LEU A 152 -0.34 8.98 10.57
N PRO A 153 0.08 10.03 11.29
CA PRO A 153 1.41 10.08 11.87
C PRO A 153 1.54 9.11 13.05
N LEU A 154 2.70 8.44 13.14
CA LEU A 154 3.04 7.37 14.10
C LEU A 154 4.52 7.45 14.44
N SER A 155 4.96 6.79 15.49
CA SER A 155 6.38 6.54 15.75
C SER A 155 6.79 5.12 15.32
N VAL A 156 8.08 4.93 15.04
CA VAL A 156 8.64 3.59 14.81
C VAL A 156 8.41 2.67 16.02
N ALA A 157 8.48 3.23 17.24
CA ALA A 157 8.21 2.48 18.47
C ALA A 157 6.76 1.97 18.55
N GLU A 158 5.77 2.76 18.12
CA GLU A 158 4.37 2.33 18.05
C GLU A 158 4.17 1.20 17.02
N LEU A 159 4.83 1.29 15.86
CA LEU A 159 4.82 0.22 14.85
C LEU A 159 5.46 -1.08 15.38
N GLN A 160 6.57 -0.97 16.12
CA GLN A 160 7.24 -2.12 16.73
C GLN A 160 6.42 -2.73 17.86
N ALA A 161 5.73 -1.90 18.65
CA ALA A 161 4.90 -2.36 19.77
C ALA A 161 3.66 -3.16 19.33
N SER A 162 3.24 -3.06 18.06
CA SER A 162 2.18 -3.92 17.51
C SER A 162 2.66 -5.35 17.22
N GLU A 163 3.98 -5.60 17.27
CA GLU A 163 4.62 -6.90 17.02
C GLU A 163 4.21 -7.52 15.68
N ALA A 164 4.01 -6.69 14.65
CA ALA A 164 3.87 -7.15 13.27
C ALA A 164 5.22 -7.60 12.72
N ASP A 165 5.22 -8.59 11.82
CA ASP A 165 6.45 -9.14 11.25
C ASP A 165 7.06 -8.22 10.18
N ALA A 166 6.24 -7.36 9.59
CA ALA A 166 6.68 -6.25 8.74
C ALA A 166 5.64 -5.12 8.72
N TRP A 167 6.10 -3.90 8.46
CA TRP A 167 5.30 -2.73 8.08
C TRP A 167 5.76 -2.21 6.72
N ILE A 168 4.87 -2.29 5.73
CA ILE A 168 5.07 -1.65 4.42
C ILE A 168 4.24 -0.36 4.39
N LEU A 169 4.89 0.72 3.98
CA LEU A 169 4.32 2.06 4.04
C LEU A 169 4.19 2.70 2.65
N GLY A 170 3.12 3.47 2.43
CA GLY A 170 3.00 4.45 1.34
C GLY A 170 3.21 5.89 1.86
N HIS A 171 3.11 6.91 1.00
CA HIS A 171 3.19 8.36 1.26
C HIS A 171 4.54 9.03 0.95
N VAL A 172 5.64 8.32 1.21
CA VAL A 172 6.99 8.86 0.96
C VAL A 172 7.51 8.29 -0.36
N HIS A 173 7.64 9.16 -1.35
CA HIS A 173 7.97 8.77 -2.73
C HIS A 173 9.37 8.17 -2.90
N THR A 174 10.30 8.43 -1.98
CA THR A 174 11.64 7.82 -2.02
C THR A 174 11.64 6.57 -1.15
N PRO A 175 12.11 5.42 -1.67
CA PRO A 175 12.32 4.23 -0.86
C PRO A 175 13.20 4.53 0.36
N HIS A 176 12.67 4.26 1.55
CA HIS A 176 13.42 4.36 2.80
C HIS A 176 13.08 3.19 3.71
N THR A 177 14.10 2.64 4.37
CA THR A 177 13.94 1.62 5.41
C THR A 177 14.27 2.26 6.75
N LEU A 178 13.31 2.22 7.67
CA LEU A 178 13.43 2.69 9.05
C LEU A 178 13.93 1.60 10.00
N ALA A 179 13.62 0.34 9.70
CA ALA A 179 14.11 -0.83 10.42
C ALA A 179 14.16 -2.04 9.49
N ASP A 180 15.17 -2.91 9.66
CA ASP A 180 15.32 -4.12 8.86
C ASP A 180 14.65 -5.36 9.50
N ALA A 181 14.51 -5.37 10.83
CA ALA A 181 13.97 -6.51 11.58
C ALA A 181 13.14 -6.04 12.82
N PRO A 182 11.79 -6.08 12.77
CA PRO A 182 10.98 -6.35 11.58
C PRO A 182 11.18 -5.26 10.51
N PHE A 183 10.92 -5.58 9.24
CA PHE A 183 11.01 -4.58 8.17
C PHE A 183 10.01 -3.45 8.44
N ILE A 184 10.46 -2.21 8.40
CA ILE A 184 9.60 -1.02 8.43
C ILE A 184 10.14 -0.07 7.35
N GLY A 185 9.35 0.19 6.31
CA GLY A 185 9.83 1.05 5.24
C GLY A 185 8.78 1.38 4.19
N TRP A 186 9.10 2.39 3.38
CA TRP A 186 8.23 2.86 2.32
C TRP A 186 8.48 2.14 1.00
N VAL A 187 7.38 1.88 0.29
CA VAL A 187 7.40 1.37 -1.09
C VAL A 187 8.17 2.36 -1.96
N GLY A 188 7.76 3.62 -1.98
CA GLY A 188 8.29 4.64 -2.87
C GLY A 188 7.66 4.60 -4.27
N MET A 189 7.56 5.77 -4.89
CA MET A 189 6.96 5.97 -6.20
C MET A 189 7.75 5.23 -7.28
N GLY A 190 7.06 4.49 -8.14
CA GLY A 190 7.69 3.73 -9.22
C GLY A 190 8.39 2.46 -8.74
N HIS A 191 7.98 1.92 -7.59
CA HIS A 191 8.49 0.67 -7.07
C HIS A 191 7.39 -0.25 -6.56
N GLY A 192 7.73 -1.53 -6.50
CA GLY A 192 6.94 -2.59 -5.91
C GLY A 192 7.68 -3.34 -4.80
N LEU A 193 6.95 -3.79 -3.78
CA LEU A 193 7.45 -4.68 -2.73
C LEU A 193 6.67 -6.00 -2.74
N LEU A 194 7.36 -7.08 -2.41
CA LEU A 194 6.79 -8.40 -2.14
C LEU A 194 6.99 -8.72 -0.66
N PHE A 195 5.90 -9.05 0.03
CA PHE A 195 5.96 -9.71 1.33
C PHE A 195 5.85 -11.23 1.15
N HIS A 196 6.72 -11.99 1.81
CA HIS A 196 6.80 -13.45 1.74
C HIS A 196 6.29 -14.07 3.03
N PRO A 197 5.02 -14.52 3.12
CA PRO A 197 4.41 -14.98 4.38
C PRO A 197 5.16 -16.08 5.12
N ASP A 198 5.79 -17.01 4.38
CA ASP A 198 6.49 -18.16 4.98
C ASP A 198 7.77 -17.77 5.73
N THR A 199 8.34 -16.60 5.39
CA THR A 199 9.62 -16.15 5.93
C THR A 199 9.53 -14.77 6.58
N CYS A 200 8.39 -14.09 6.43
CA CYS A 200 8.13 -12.71 6.82
C CYS A 200 9.13 -11.68 6.26
N HIS A 201 9.87 -12.03 5.21
CA HIS A 201 10.77 -11.09 4.54
C HIS A 201 10.02 -10.20 3.55
N VAL A 202 10.55 -8.98 3.38
CA VAL A 202 10.13 -8.04 2.35
C VAL A 202 11.25 -7.91 1.32
N THR A 203 10.91 -8.07 0.04
CA THR A 203 11.86 -7.88 -1.08
C THR A 203 11.31 -6.86 -2.05
N ARG A 204 12.20 -6.06 -2.65
CA ARG A 204 11.82 -5.11 -3.70
C ARG A 204 11.82 -5.81 -5.06
N LEU A 205 10.83 -5.50 -5.90
CA LEU A 205 10.84 -5.94 -7.29
C LEU A 205 12.00 -5.26 -8.04
N PRO A 206 12.67 -5.96 -8.96
CA PRO A 206 13.68 -5.35 -9.82
C PRO A 206 13.01 -4.29 -10.70
N SER A 207 13.66 -3.13 -10.81
CA SER A 207 13.25 -2.02 -11.69
C SER A 207 13.69 -2.25 -13.12
#